data_AF-A0A7S0VJP0-F1
#
_entry.id   AF-A0A7S0VJP0-F1
#
_cell.length_a   1.000
_cell.length_b   1.000
_cell.length_c   1.000
_cell.angle_alpha   90.00
_cell.angle_beta   90.00
_cell.angle_gamma   90.00
#
_symmetry.space_group_name_H-M   'P 1'
#
loop_
_entity.id
_entity.type
_entity.pdbx_description
1 polymer ?
#
loop_
_entity_poly.entity_id
_entity_poly.type
_entity_poly.pdbx_seq_one_letter_code
_entity_poly.pdbx_strand_id
1 'polypeptide(L)'
;AVERMDARLLTADQVQALRAYLPTDDEASALSSFQGDKSTLGDPELYFLRMMAIPMLGPRLDAFHFLLTFEQRVRALRASTAAVAGACGRVLGSRSLRAVLATVLEVGNALNAGTFAGNARAFRLASLLKLEEIKQKDGKGNLLQ
;
A
#
# COMPACT_ATOMS: atom_id res chain seq x y z
N ALA A 1 -11.68 24.33 -15.81
CA ALA A 1 -11.55 23.43 -14.65
C ALA A 1 -10.10 23.30 -14.17
N VAL A 2 -9.16 22.89 -15.06
CA VAL A 2 -7.75 22.68 -14.70
C VAL A 2 -7.03 23.93 -14.21
N GLU A 3 -7.19 25.08 -14.89
CA GLU A 3 -6.55 26.35 -14.47
C GLU A 3 -6.89 26.76 -13.03
N ARG A 4 -8.13 26.50 -12.60
CA ARG A 4 -8.63 26.82 -11.26
C ARG A 4 -8.52 25.66 -10.29
N MET A 5 -8.03 24.49 -10.72
CA MET A 5 -8.02 23.23 -9.97
C MET A 5 -9.37 22.96 -9.27
N ASP A 6 -10.47 23.14 -10.01
CA ASP A 6 -11.82 23.04 -9.46
C ASP A 6 -12.23 21.58 -9.24
N ALA A 7 -12.10 21.13 -7.99
CA ALA A 7 -12.40 19.75 -7.55
C ALA A 7 -13.88 19.35 -7.71
N ARG A 8 -14.79 20.27 -8.03
CA ARG A 8 -16.20 19.96 -8.29
C ARG A 8 -16.45 19.48 -9.72
N LEU A 9 -15.52 19.79 -10.63
CA LEU A 9 -15.68 19.58 -12.07
C LEU A 9 -14.84 18.42 -12.60
N LEU A 10 -13.81 17.99 -11.86
CA LEU A 10 -12.89 16.94 -12.27
C LEU A 10 -12.62 15.96 -11.13
N THR A 11 -12.68 14.67 -11.44
CA THR A 11 -12.28 13.58 -10.54
C THR A 11 -10.78 13.30 -10.65
N ALA A 12 -10.23 12.56 -9.67
CA ALA A 12 -8.82 12.16 -9.71
C ALA A 12 -8.47 11.38 -10.99
N ASP A 13 -9.32 10.42 -11.39
CA ASP A 13 -9.13 9.61 -12.60
C ASP A 13 -9.14 10.47 -13.86
N GLN A 14 -10.02 11.48 -13.94
CA GLN A 14 -10.06 12.41 -15.06
C GLN A 14 -8.80 13.28 -15.12
N VAL A 15 -8.30 13.76 -13.99
CA VAL A 15 -7.04 14.52 -13.92
C VAL A 15 -5.86 13.64 -14.32
N GLN A 16 -5.84 12.38 -13.90
CA GLN A 16 -4.82 11.41 -14.30
C GLN A 16 -4.86 11.12 -15.81
N ALA A 17 -6.05 10.97 -16.39
CA ALA A 17 -6.22 10.82 -17.83
C ALA A 17 -5.72 12.05 -18.59
N LEU A 18 -6.09 13.26 -18.17
CA LEU A 18 -5.58 14.51 -18.76
C LEU A 18 -4.05 14.59 -18.70
N ARG A 19 -3.44 14.10 -17.62
CA ARG A 19 -1.98 14.05 -17.46
C ARG A 19 -1.30 13.05 -18.40
N ALA A 20 -1.95 11.92 -18.67
CA ALA A 20 -1.46 10.88 -19.57
C ALA A 20 -1.61 11.27 -21.05
N TYR A 21 -2.61 12.08 -21.38
CA TYR A 21 -2.89 12.58 -22.73
C TYR A 21 -2.42 14.01 -22.96
N LEU A 22 -1.31 14.42 -22.32
CA LEU A 22 -0.62 15.63 -22.73
C LEU A 22 0.16 15.37 -24.02
N PRO A 23 0.30 16.38 -24.90
CA PRO A 23 1.13 16.23 -26.08
C PRO A 23 2.57 15.92 -25.67
N THR A 24 3.22 15.08 -26.46
CA THR A 24 4.67 14.88 -26.40
C THR A 24 5.41 16.15 -26.83
N ASP A 25 6.70 16.25 -26.49
CA ASP A 25 7.52 17.41 -26.87
C ASP A 25 7.60 17.58 -28.40
N ASP A 26 7.62 16.48 -29.15
CA ASP A 26 7.63 16.48 -30.61
C ASP A 26 6.30 17.00 -31.19
N GLU A 27 5.16 16.51 -30.69
CA GLU A 27 3.83 16.97 -31.10
C GLU A 27 3.61 18.44 -30.74
N ALA A 28 4.03 18.86 -29.55
CA ALA A 28 3.97 20.24 -29.09
C ALA A 28 4.83 21.16 -29.99
N SER A 29 6.02 20.71 -30.37
CA SER A 29 6.92 21.45 -31.26
C SER A 29 6.36 21.57 -32.68
N ALA A 30 5.79 20.48 -33.22
CA ALA A 30 5.15 20.46 -34.53
C ALA A 30 3.95 21.41 -34.59
N LEU A 31 3.06 21.36 -33.57
CA LEU A 31 1.89 22.24 -33.49
C LEU A 31 2.27 23.71 -33.26
N SER A 32 3.35 23.97 -32.51
CA SER A 32 3.85 25.33 -32.30
C SER A 32 4.45 25.94 -33.57
N SER A 33 5.02 25.11 -34.43
CA SER A 33 5.68 25.53 -35.69
C SER A 33 4.71 25.61 -36.88
N PHE A 34 3.45 25.17 -36.71
CA PHE A 34 2.44 25.21 -37.75
C PHE A 34 2.04 26.65 -38.09
N GLN A 35 2.33 27.08 -39.32
CA GLN A 35 2.02 28.42 -39.83
C GLN A 35 0.71 28.48 -40.65
N GLY A 36 0.05 27.35 -40.86
CA GLY A 36 -1.24 27.29 -41.55
C GLY A 36 -2.39 27.83 -40.69
N ASP A 37 -3.59 27.84 -41.26
CA ASP A 37 -4.79 28.21 -40.52
C ASP A 37 -5.14 27.14 -39.48
N LYS A 38 -5.03 27.51 -38.21
CA LYS A 38 -5.34 26.64 -37.06
C LYS A 38 -6.80 26.19 -37.03
N SER A 39 -7.70 26.87 -37.75
CA SER A 39 -9.10 26.46 -37.87
C SER A 39 -9.30 25.16 -38.67
N THR A 40 -8.29 24.76 -39.44
CA THR A 40 -8.31 23.55 -40.28
C THR A 40 -7.78 22.30 -39.56
N LEU A 41 -7.31 22.46 -38.32
CA LEU A 41 -6.80 21.37 -37.49
C LEU A 41 -7.96 20.50 -36.96
N GLY A 42 -7.67 19.22 -36.75
CA GLY A 42 -8.63 18.28 -36.16
C GLY A 42 -8.84 18.49 -34.66
N ASP A 43 -9.84 17.80 -34.11
CA ASP A 43 -10.15 17.86 -32.69
C ASP A 43 -8.97 17.52 -31.76
N PRO A 44 -8.11 16.51 -32.05
CA PRO A 44 -6.94 16.23 -31.21
C PRO A 44 -5.92 17.37 -31.17
N GLU A 45 -5.63 17.98 -32.31
CA GLU A 45 -4.69 19.09 -32.41
C GLU A 45 -5.24 20.34 -31.72
N LEU A 46 -6.53 20.63 -31.89
CA LEU A 46 -7.21 21.72 -31.19
C LEU A 46 -7.23 21.49 -29.67
N TYR A 47 -7.40 20.25 -29.22
CA TYR A 47 -7.26 19.88 -27.81
C TYR A 47 -5.85 20.16 -27.28
N PHE A 48 -4.80 19.72 -27.98
CA PHE A 48 -3.42 19.98 -27.59
C PHE A 48 -3.09 21.47 -27.54
N LEU A 49 -3.54 22.27 -28.51
CA LEU A 49 -3.36 23.71 -28.48
C LEU A 49 -3.99 24.36 -27.23
N ARG A 50 -5.17 23.90 -26.82
CA ARG A 50 -5.82 24.38 -25.59
C ARG A 50 -5.08 23.94 -24.33
N MET A 51 -4.53 22.74 -24.31
CA MET A 51 -3.73 22.24 -23.18
C MET A 51 -2.40 23.00 -23.07
N MET A 52 -1.69 23.19 -24.18
CA MET A 52 -0.41 23.91 -24.22
C MET A 52 -0.54 25.38 -23.83
N ALA A 53 -1.70 25.99 -24.01
CA ALA A 53 -1.97 27.36 -23.56
C ALA A 53 -1.98 27.51 -22.02
N ILE A 54 -2.15 26.41 -21.27
CA ILE A 54 -2.19 26.44 -19.81
C ILE A 54 -0.75 26.42 -19.28
N PRO A 55 -0.30 27.46 -18.55
CA PRO A 55 1.05 27.50 -18.03
C PRO A 55 1.27 26.41 -16.97
N MET A 56 2.42 25.75 -17.07
CA MET A 56 2.86 24.70 -16.13
C MET A 56 1.82 23.57 -15.99
N LEU A 57 1.17 23.18 -17.09
CA LEU A 57 0.06 22.24 -17.07
C LEU A 57 0.42 20.89 -16.40
N GLY A 58 1.57 20.30 -16.73
CA GLY A 58 2.01 19.03 -16.14
C GLY A 58 2.08 19.10 -14.61
N PRO A 59 2.95 19.96 -14.03
CA PRO A 59 3.02 20.15 -12.57
C PRO A 59 1.69 20.53 -11.92
N ARG A 60 0.84 21.32 -12.61
CA ARG A 60 -0.49 21.68 -12.13
C ARG A 60 -1.42 20.47 -12.02
N LEU A 61 -1.43 19.59 -13.02
CA LEU A 61 -2.22 18.35 -13.00
C LEU A 61 -1.71 17.40 -11.92
N ASP A 62 -0.38 17.29 -11.75
CA ASP A 62 0.22 16.46 -10.70
C ASP A 62 -0.18 16.96 -9.30
N ALA A 63 -0.11 18.28 -9.07
CA ALA A 63 -0.56 18.90 -7.82
C ALA A 63 -2.08 18.74 -7.60
N PHE A 64 -2.88 18.90 -8.65
CA PHE A 64 -4.33 18.76 -8.54
C PHE A 64 -4.75 17.33 -8.22
N HIS A 65 -4.14 16.34 -8.88
CA HIS A 65 -4.34 14.93 -8.58
C HIS A 65 -3.93 14.59 -7.13
N PHE A 66 -2.82 15.17 -6.65
CA PHE A 66 -2.41 15.04 -5.26
C PHE A 66 -3.49 15.59 -4.31
N LEU A 67 -3.99 16.80 -4.54
CA LEU A 67 -5.04 17.41 -3.71
C LEU A 67 -6.31 16.55 -3.66
N LEU A 68 -6.74 16.02 -4.81
CA LEU A 68 -7.94 15.17 -4.90
C LEU A 68 -7.79 13.83 -4.17
N THR A 69 -6.57 13.29 -4.09
CA THR A 69 -6.32 11.97 -3.49
C THR A 69 -5.72 12.01 -2.08
N PHE A 70 -5.36 13.20 -1.58
CA PHE A 70 -4.63 13.36 -0.33
C PHE A 70 -5.37 12.77 0.87
N GLU A 71 -6.63 13.17 1.08
CA GLU A 71 -7.43 12.72 2.21
C GLU A 71 -7.61 11.21 2.24
N GLN A 72 -7.86 10.60 1.07
CA GLN A 72 -7.99 9.14 0.97
C GLN A 72 -6.68 8.44 1.32
N ARG A 73 -5.54 8.93 0.80
CA ARG A 73 -4.20 8.39 1.11
C ARG A 73 -3.90 8.47 2.61
N VAL A 74 -4.19 9.61 3.24
CA VAL A 74 -3.98 9.83 4.67
C VAL A 74 -4.87 8.90 5.50
N ARG A 75 -6.15 8.75 5.14
CA ARG A 75 -7.06 7.83 5.84
C ARG A 75 -6.60 6.39 5.74
N ALA A 76 -6.21 5.93 4.56
CA ALA A 76 -5.69 4.58 4.35
C ALA A 76 -4.43 4.32 5.18
N LEU A 77 -3.49 5.28 5.21
CA LEU A 77 -2.28 5.17 6.02
C LEU A 77 -2.60 5.11 7.52
N ARG A 78 -3.47 6.00 8.02
CA ARG A 78 -3.90 6.00 9.43
C ARG A 78 -4.57 4.70 9.83
N ALA A 79 -5.44 4.15 8.98
CA ALA A 79 -6.10 2.87 9.25
C ALA A 79 -5.08 1.72 9.34
N SER A 80 -4.13 1.67 8.41
CA SER A 80 -3.05 0.67 8.40
C SER A 80 -2.18 0.75 9.66
N THR A 81 -1.72 1.95 10.03
CA THR A 81 -0.88 2.12 11.22
C THR A 81 -1.62 1.84 12.52
N ALA A 82 -2.90 2.25 12.62
CA ALA A 82 -3.74 1.92 13.77
C ALA A 82 -3.98 0.41 13.90
N ALA A 83 -4.16 -0.30 12.78
CA ALA A 83 -4.32 -1.75 12.79
C ALA A 83 -3.07 -2.46 13.32
N VAL A 84 -1.88 -2.06 12.86
CA VAL A 84 -0.59 -2.61 13.34
C VAL A 84 -0.38 -2.29 14.81
N ALA A 85 -0.55 -1.03 15.22
CA ALA A 85 -0.40 -0.61 16.61
C ALA A 85 -1.37 -1.37 17.53
N GLY A 86 -2.63 -1.52 17.11
CA GLY A 86 -3.63 -2.29 17.83
C GLY A 86 -3.28 -3.77 17.92
N ALA A 87 -2.77 -4.38 16.85
CA ALA A 87 -2.31 -5.77 16.88
C ALA A 87 -1.13 -5.97 17.84
N CYS A 88 -0.11 -5.11 17.78
CA CYS A 88 1.01 -5.13 18.72
C CYS A 88 0.53 -4.98 20.17
N GLY A 89 -0.36 -4.02 20.43
CA GLY A 89 -0.95 -3.81 21.74
C GLY A 89 -1.69 -5.04 22.28
N ARG A 90 -2.48 -5.73 21.44
CA ARG A 90 -3.16 -6.97 21.82
C ARG A 90 -2.19 -8.10 22.11
N VAL A 91 -1.15 -8.29 21.28
CA VAL A 91 -0.14 -9.33 21.48
C VAL A 91 0.62 -9.10 22.79
N LEU A 92 1.13 -7.89 23.01
CA LEU A 92 1.88 -7.54 24.23
C LEU A 92 0.99 -7.51 25.48
N GLY A 93 -0.29 -7.15 25.33
CA GLY A 93 -1.27 -7.09 26.41
C GLY A 93 -1.85 -8.44 26.81
N SER A 94 -1.82 -9.45 25.93
CA SER A 94 -2.49 -10.73 26.16
C SER A 94 -1.81 -11.57 27.24
N ARG A 95 -2.49 -11.71 28.39
CA ARG A 95 -2.06 -12.62 29.46
C ARG A 95 -2.21 -14.09 29.05
N SER A 96 -3.28 -14.43 28.34
CA SER A 96 -3.51 -15.80 27.86
C SER A 96 -2.44 -16.24 26.87
N LEU A 97 -2.02 -15.36 25.94
CA LEU A 97 -0.92 -15.68 25.03
C LEU A 97 0.38 -15.92 25.79
N ARG A 98 0.70 -15.08 26.79
CA ARG A 98 1.86 -15.32 27.66
C ARG A 98 1.80 -16.67 28.38
N ALA A 99 0.64 -17.05 28.90
CA ALA A 99 0.46 -18.33 29.56
C ALA A 99 0.71 -19.50 28.60
N VAL A 100 0.13 -19.46 27.39
CA VAL A 100 0.36 -20.48 26.35
C VAL A 100 1.84 -20.57 25.98
N LEU A 101 2.52 -19.43 25.76
CA LEU A 101 3.95 -19.41 25.45
C LEU A 101 4.80 -20.00 26.59
N ALA A 102 4.45 -19.75 27.85
CA ALA A 102 5.13 -20.32 29.00
C ALA A 102 4.95 -21.85 29.05
N THR A 103 3.72 -22.34 28.86
CA THR A 103 3.43 -23.78 28.80
C THR A 103 4.18 -24.46 27.66
N VAL A 104 4.21 -23.85 26.47
CA VAL A 104 4.97 -24.39 25.33
C VAL A 104 6.47 -24.47 25.65
N LEU A 105 7.02 -23.48 26.35
CA LEU A 105 8.43 -23.51 26.78
C LEU A 105 8.69 -24.66 27.77
N GLU A 106 7.83 -24.83 28.77
CA GLU A 106 7.94 -25.90 29.77
C GLU A 106 7.87 -27.30 29.12
N VAL A 107 6.87 -27.51 28.27
CA VAL A 107 6.70 -28.77 27.53
C VAL A 107 7.89 -28.99 26.60
N GLY A 108 8.31 -27.98 25.85
CA GLY A 108 9.47 -28.06 24.96
C GLY A 108 10.74 -28.45 25.71
N ASN A 109 10.96 -27.89 26.91
CA ASN A 109 12.10 -28.22 27.77
C ASN A 109 12.02 -29.66 28.31
N ALA A 110 10.83 -30.12 28.70
CA ALA A 110 10.63 -31.49 29.16
C ALA A 110 10.86 -32.51 28.03
N LEU A 111 10.35 -32.25 26.83
CA LEU A 111 10.54 -33.12 25.67
C LEU A 111 11.99 -33.17 25.18
N ASN A 112 12.73 -32.08 25.33
CA ASN A 112 14.13 -31.97 24.90
C ASN A 112 15.14 -32.16 26.05
N ALA A 113 14.71 -32.70 27.19
CA ALA A 113 15.58 -32.92 28.34
C ALA A 113 16.80 -33.77 27.95
N GLY A 114 18.00 -33.31 28.35
CA GLY A 114 19.27 -33.97 28.02
C GLY A 114 19.82 -33.67 26.63
N THR A 115 19.14 -32.88 25.80
CA THR A 115 19.63 -32.41 24.50
C THR A 115 20.12 -30.96 24.57
N PHE A 116 20.82 -30.49 23.52
CA PHE A 116 21.21 -29.09 23.37
C PHE A 116 20.01 -28.12 23.33
N ALA A 117 18.82 -28.60 22.96
CA ALA A 117 17.59 -27.82 22.92
C ALA A 117 16.80 -27.83 24.26
N GLY A 118 17.27 -28.57 25.27
CA GLY A 118 16.71 -28.54 26.62
C GLY A 118 17.14 -27.33 27.44
N ASN A 119 16.43 -27.04 28.54
CA ASN A 119 16.69 -25.90 29.43
C ASN A 119 16.73 -24.53 28.72
N ALA A 120 15.98 -24.37 27.63
CA ALA A 120 15.82 -23.12 26.92
C ALA A 120 15.13 -22.07 27.82
N ARG A 121 15.55 -20.81 27.67
CA ARG A 121 14.93 -19.64 28.34
C ARG A 121 13.85 -18.97 27.50
N ALA A 122 13.88 -19.21 26.19
CA ALA A 122 12.93 -18.68 25.22
C ALA A 122 13.01 -19.51 23.93
N PHE A 123 12.00 -19.35 23.07
CA PHE A 123 11.98 -19.90 21.71
C PHE A 123 11.48 -18.84 20.73
N ARG A 124 11.75 -19.05 19.43
CA ARG A 124 11.24 -18.16 18.38
C ARG A 124 9.75 -18.43 18.16
N LEU A 125 8.92 -17.40 18.00
CA LEU A 125 7.48 -17.57 17.73
C LEU A 125 7.19 -18.47 16.52
N ALA A 126 8.06 -18.48 15.51
CA ALA A 126 7.94 -19.39 14.36
C ALA A 126 7.96 -20.88 14.74
N SER A 127 8.55 -21.24 15.90
CA SER A 127 8.52 -22.62 16.41
C SER A 127 7.12 -23.09 16.81
N LEU A 128 6.16 -22.18 17.03
CA LEU A 128 4.77 -22.56 17.32
C LEU A 128 4.14 -23.34 16.17
N LEU A 129 4.54 -23.06 14.93
CA LEU A 129 4.06 -23.78 13.75
C LEU A 129 4.49 -25.24 13.75
N LYS A 130 5.53 -25.61 14.50
CA LYS A 130 6.03 -26.99 14.57
C LYS A 130 5.29 -27.84 15.61
N LEU A 131 4.46 -27.22 16.46
CA LEU A 131 3.74 -27.95 17.50
C LEU A 131 2.73 -28.95 16.92
N GLU A 132 2.18 -28.66 15.74
CA GLU A 132 1.26 -29.57 15.05
C GLU A 132 1.94 -30.84 14.52
N GLU A 133 3.26 -30.79 14.30
CA GLU A 133 4.07 -31.90 13.80
C GLU A 133 4.41 -32.90 14.92
N ILE A 134 4.32 -32.48 16.17
CA ILE A 134 4.65 -33.30 17.34
C ILE A 134 3.43 -34.15 17.73
N LYS A 135 3.47 -35.44 17.37
CA LYS A 135 2.39 -36.39 17.64
C LYS A 135 2.38 -36.89 19.09
N GLN A 136 1.19 -37.13 19.63
CA GLN A 136 1.01 -37.87 20.87
C GLN A 136 1.43 -39.33 20.71
N LYS A 137 1.76 -40.01 21.82
CA LYS A 137 2.26 -41.40 21.81
C LYS A 137 1.31 -42.40 21.17
N ASP A 138 0.01 -42.16 21.26
CA ASP A 138 -1.03 -43.01 20.66
C ASP A 138 -1.34 -42.65 19.19
N GLY A 139 -0.69 -41.60 18.65
CA GLY A 139 -0.86 -41.12 17.29
C GLY A 139 -2.21 -40.49 16.99
N LYS A 140 -3.08 -40.28 18.00
CA LYS A 140 -4.46 -39.80 17.80
C LYS A 140 -4.60 -38.29 17.78
N GLY A 141 -3.55 -37.56 18.20
CA GLY A 141 -3.50 -36.11 18.20
C GLY A 141 -2.08 -35.57 18.13
N ASN A 142 -1.96 -34.25 18.15
CA ASN A 142 -0.68 -33.55 18.24
C ASN A 142 -0.61 -32.68 19.50
N LEU A 143 0.48 -31.94 19.66
CA LEU A 143 0.73 -31.16 20.87
C LEU A 143 -0.17 -29.92 21.01
N LEU A 144 -0.92 -29.54 19.97
CA LEU A 144 -1.91 -28.45 20.02
C LEU A 144 -3.30 -28.93 20.47
N GLN A 145 -3.55 -30.24 20.51
CA GLN A 145 -4.86 -30.85 20.72
C GLN A 145 -5.02 -31.49 22.10
#